data_AF-A0A8T5TS07-F1
#
_entry.id   AF-A0A8T5TS07-F1
#
_cell.length_a   1.000
_cell.length_b   1.000
_cell.length_c   1.000
_cell.angle_alpha   90.00
_cell.angle_beta   90.00
_cell.angle_gamma   90.00
#
_symmetry.space_group_name_H-M   'P 1'
#
loop_
_entity.id
_entity.type
_entity.pdbx_description
1 polymer ?
#
loop_
_entity_poly.entity_id
_entity_poly.type
_entity_poly.pdbx_seq_one_letter_code
_entity_poly.pdbx_strand_id
1 'polypeptide(L)'
;GLAFYGYRYYKKQDKLSKVVNLPLENKIINLKILKESGRLEESLSYLFNAIYMDLISAKFGRIRKGNETIRDFAIISVKNLKLSPATIYPFIQKVEEIIYAKPFQITDNEFYGTINLFSPIYFELTGYNFELNF
;
A
#
# COMPACT_ATOMS: atom_id res chain seq x y z
N GLY A 1 -36.80 13.15 -0.95
CA GLY A 1 -35.53 13.55 -1.60
C GLY A 1 -34.31 13.45 -0.70
N LEU A 2 -34.38 13.79 0.59
CA LEU A 2 -33.19 13.90 1.48
C LEU A 2 -32.69 12.58 2.09
N ALA A 3 -33.57 11.60 2.32
CA ALA A 3 -33.20 10.33 2.95
C ALA A 3 -32.25 9.46 2.10
N PHE A 4 -32.37 9.52 0.76
CA PHE A 4 -31.53 8.73 -0.15
C PHE A 4 -30.09 9.26 -0.23
N TYR A 5 -29.91 10.58 -0.14
CA TYR A 5 -28.59 11.22 -0.11
C TYR A 5 -27.87 10.96 1.22
N GLY A 6 -28.60 11.05 2.34
CA GLY A 6 -28.08 10.67 3.66
C GLY A 6 -27.59 9.22 3.68
N TYR A 7 -28.42 8.27 3.24
CA TYR A 7 -28.06 6.85 3.22
C TYR A 7 -26.79 6.54 2.41
N ARG A 8 -26.60 7.17 1.24
CA ARG A 8 -25.36 6.98 0.45
C ARG A 8 -24.13 7.63 1.10
N TYR A 9 -24.32 8.75 1.79
CA TYR A 9 -23.24 9.44 2.50
C TYR A 9 -22.80 8.66 3.74
N TYR A 10 -23.76 8.19 4.54
CA TYR A 10 -23.49 7.32 5.69
C TYR A 10 -22.84 6.00 5.27
N LYS A 11 -23.30 5.34 4.20
CA LYS A 11 -22.65 4.12 3.68
C LYS A 11 -21.22 4.37 3.14
N LYS A 12 -20.88 5.61 2.77
CA LYS A 12 -19.51 6.02 2.41
C LYS A 12 -18.65 6.27 3.66
N GLN A 13 -19.21 6.90 4.70
CA GLN A 13 -18.52 7.12 5.98
C GLN A 13 -18.30 5.82 6.78
N ASP A 14 -19.26 4.90 6.72
CA ASP A 14 -19.17 3.59 7.37
C ASP A 14 -18.12 2.69 6.71
N LYS A 15 -17.77 2.94 5.43
CA LYS A 15 -16.60 2.35 4.77
C LYS A 15 -15.28 2.96 5.24
N LEU A 16 -15.26 4.24 5.60
CA LEU A 16 -14.05 4.95 6.05
C LEU A 16 -13.57 4.52 7.44
N SER A 17 -14.48 4.05 8.31
CA SER A 17 -14.16 3.65 9.70
C SER A 17 -13.83 2.16 9.87
N LYS A 18 -13.75 1.38 8.79
CA LYS A 18 -13.30 -0.01 8.91
C LYS A 18 -11.78 -0.03 9.10
N VAL A 19 -11.36 -0.24 10.35
CA VAL A 19 -10.06 -0.84 10.65
C VAL A 19 -9.90 -2.04 9.72
N VAL A 20 -8.87 -2.02 8.88
CA VAL A 20 -8.65 -3.07 7.89
C VAL A 20 -8.25 -4.34 8.65
N ASN A 21 -9.22 -5.21 8.91
CA ASN A 21 -9.01 -6.52 9.52
C ASN A 21 -8.71 -7.53 8.41
N LEU A 22 -7.53 -7.40 7.79
CA LEU A 22 -7.01 -8.36 6.80
C LEU A 22 -5.99 -9.25 7.51
N PRO A 23 -6.03 -10.59 7.35
CA PRO A 23 -4.98 -11.46 7.85
C PRO A 23 -3.70 -11.21 7.05
N LEU A 24 -2.86 -10.31 7.56
CA LEU A 24 -1.59 -9.93 6.94
C LEU A 24 -0.42 -10.79 7.41
N GLU A 25 -0.60 -11.64 8.44
CA GLU A 25 0.52 -12.41 9.01
C GLU A 25 1.22 -13.24 7.93
N ASN A 26 0.46 -13.98 7.13
CA ASN A 26 1.00 -14.80 6.04
C ASN A 26 1.71 -13.95 4.98
N LYS A 27 1.23 -12.74 4.70
CA LYS A 27 1.85 -11.84 3.73
C LYS A 27 3.17 -11.28 4.26
N ILE A 28 3.23 -10.94 5.55
CA ILE A 28 4.45 -10.47 6.21
C ILE A 28 5.49 -11.61 6.27
N ILE A 29 5.06 -12.86 6.53
CA ILE A 29 5.95 -14.04 6.46
C ILE A 29 6.50 -14.23 5.04
N ASN A 30 5.67 -14.11 4.02
CA ASN A 30 6.15 -14.22 2.63
C ASN A 30 7.14 -13.09 2.28
N LEU A 31 6.87 -11.87 2.73
CA LEU A 31 7.79 -10.74 2.58
C LEU A 31 9.16 -11.04 3.23
N LYS A 32 9.14 -11.63 4.44
CA LYS A 32 10.35 -12.09 5.15
C LYS A 32 11.13 -13.10 4.31
N ILE A 33 10.48 -14.15 3.83
CA ILE A 33 11.12 -15.22 3.06
C ILE A 33 11.77 -14.65 1.79
N LEU A 34 11.07 -13.75 1.08
CA LEU A 34 11.62 -13.10 -0.12
C LEU A 34 12.88 -12.30 0.23
N LYS A 35 12.85 -11.52 1.32
CA LYS A 35 14.01 -10.77 1.79
C LYS A 35 15.18 -11.69 2.16
N GLU A 36 14.94 -12.70 3.00
CA GLU A 36 15.98 -13.63 3.48
C GLU A 36 16.60 -14.48 2.37
N SER A 37 15.84 -14.77 1.32
CA SER A 37 16.35 -15.45 0.12
C SER A 37 17.16 -14.56 -0.84
N GLY A 38 17.38 -13.28 -0.49
CA GLY A 38 18.11 -12.31 -1.32
C GLY A 38 17.29 -11.72 -2.46
N ARG A 39 15.98 -12.01 -2.54
CA ARG A 39 15.07 -11.53 -3.59
C ARG A 39 14.45 -10.18 -3.21
N LEU A 40 15.31 -9.19 -2.98
CA LEU A 40 14.91 -7.87 -2.46
C LEU A 40 13.93 -7.14 -3.40
N GLU A 41 14.15 -7.18 -4.71
CA GLU A 41 13.24 -6.59 -5.69
C GLU A 41 11.84 -7.19 -5.62
N GLU A 42 11.78 -8.52 -5.55
CA GLU A 42 10.53 -9.24 -5.47
C GLU A 42 9.82 -8.97 -4.14
N SER A 43 10.58 -8.83 -3.05
CA SER A 43 10.01 -8.46 -1.76
C SER A 43 9.33 -7.08 -1.80
N LEU A 44 9.94 -6.08 -2.45
CA LEU A 44 9.37 -4.73 -2.56
C LEU A 44 8.20 -4.69 -3.56
N SER A 45 8.31 -5.44 -4.65
CA SER A 45 7.20 -5.67 -5.58
C SER A 45 6.02 -6.35 -4.89
N TYR A 46 6.29 -7.30 -3.99
CA TYR A 46 5.28 -7.99 -3.19
C TYR A 46 4.64 -7.05 -2.17
N LEU A 47 5.44 -6.21 -1.48
CA LEU A 47 4.94 -5.18 -0.58
C LEU A 47 3.92 -4.27 -1.27
N PHE A 48 4.22 -3.80 -2.48
CA PHE A 48 3.29 -2.97 -3.25
C PHE A 48 2.06 -3.76 -3.73
N ASN A 49 2.26 -4.87 -4.45
CA ASN A 49 1.18 -5.55 -5.15
C ASN A 49 0.28 -6.39 -4.23
N ALA A 50 0.82 -6.97 -3.16
CA ALA A 50 0.10 -7.89 -2.29
C ALA A 50 -0.28 -7.29 -0.94
N ILE A 51 0.44 -6.30 -0.43
CA ILE A 51 0.13 -5.69 0.87
C ILE A 51 -0.56 -4.33 0.66
N TYR A 52 0.12 -3.36 0.06
CA TYR A 52 -0.43 -2.01 -0.13
C TYR A 52 -1.73 -2.02 -0.95
N MET A 53 -1.74 -2.69 -2.11
CA MET A 53 -2.95 -2.75 -2.95
C MET A 53 -4.13 -3.44 -2.25
N ASP A 54 -3.88 -4.49 -1.47
CA ASP A 54 -4.93 -5.18 -0.73
C ASP A 54 -5.48 -4.33 0.41
N LEU A 55 -4.64 -3.55 1.09
CA LEU A 55 -5.08 -2.58 2.10
C LEU A 55 -5.97 -1.51 1.50
N ILE A 56 -5.59 -0.96 0.34
CA ILE A 56 -6.40 0.03 -0.39
C ILE A 56 -7.72 -0.58 -0.85
N SER A 57 -7.68 -1.82 -1.37
CA SER A 57 -8.86 -2.56 -1.78
C SER A 57 -9.81 -2.80 -0.61
N ALA A 58 -9.29 -3.22 0.55
CA ALA A 58 -10.11 -3.52 1.73
C ALA A 58 -10.72 -2.27 2.38
N LYS A 59 -9.95 -1.19 2.51
CA LYS A 59 -10.44 0.04 3.14
C LYS A 59 -11.40 0.81 2.23
N PHE A 60 -11.08 0.92 0.94
CA PHE A 60 -11.77 1.82 0.03
C PHE A 60 -12.55 1.13 -1.08
N GLY A 61 -12.41 -0.19 -1.26
CA GLY A 61 -13.01 -0.94 -2.36
C GLY A 61 -12.36 -0.65 -3.71
N ARG A 62 -11.12 -0.14 -3.72
CA ARG A 62 -10.42 0.29 -4.94
C ARG A 62 -9.38 -0.75 -5.37
N ILE A 63 -9.60 -1.32 -6.55
CA ILE A 63 -8.71 -2.31 -7.18
C ILE A 63 -8.06 -1.66 -8.39
N ARG A 64 -6.73 -1.73 -8.52
CA ARG A 64 -6.00 -1.23 -9.70
C ARG A 64 -6.43 -1.98 -10.96
N LYS A 65 -6.70 -1.27 -12.05
CA LYS A 65 -7.01 -1.85 -13.35
C LYS A 65 -5.72 -2.27 -14.06
N GLY A 66 -5.79 -3.29 -14.91
CA GLY A 66 -4.62 -3.78 -15.65
C GLY A 66 -3.96 -2.75 -16.57
N ASN A 67 -4.70 -1.73 -17.00
CA ASN A 67 -4.20 -0.63 -17.84
C ASN A 67 -3.73 0.60 -17.04
N GLU A 68 -3.86 0.61 -15.72
CA GLU A 68 -3.39 1.71 -14.87
C GLU A 68 -1.93 1.45 -14.48
N THR A 69 -1.10 2.50 -14.49
CA THR A 69 0.27 2.43 -13.96
C THR A 69 0.28 2.50 -12.42
N ILE A 70 1.45 2.23 -11.81
CA ILE A 70 1.64 2.39 -10.35
C ILE A 70 1.38 3.85 -9.96
N ARG A 71 1.94 4.80 -10.73
CA ARG A 71 1.71 6.24 -10.54
C ARG A 71 0.24 6.65 -10.71
N ASP A 72 -0.46 6.16 -11.73
CA ASP A 72 -1.88 6.48 -11.91
C ASP A 72 -2.71 6.02 -10.71
N PHE A 73 -2.43 4.81 -10.23
CA PHE A 73 -3.07 4.26 -9.04
C PHE A 73 -2.82 5.14 -7.80
N ALA A 74 -1.59 5.64 -7.62
CA ALA A 74 -1.23 6.55 -6.54
C ALA A 74 -1.94 7.90 -6.64
N ILE A 75 -1.96 8.52 -7.82
CA ILE A 75 -2.65 9.80 -8.06
C ILE A 75 -4.14 9.66 -7.74
N ILE A 76 -4.77 8.59 -8.18
CA ILE A 76 -6.18 8.31 -7.89
C ILE A 76 -6.39 8.07 -6.40
N SER A 77 -5.47 7.37 -5.73
CA SER A 77 -5.55 7.09 -4.29
C SER A 77 -5.49 8.39 -3.48
N VAL A 78 -4.56 9.30 -3.80
CA VAL A 78 -4.46 10.61 -3.15
C VAL A 78 -5.70 11.46 -3.43
N LYS A 79 -6.10 11.61 -4.70
CA LYS A 79 -7.21 12.51 -5.09
C LYS A 79 -8.58 12.03 -4.60
N ASN A 80 -8.87 10.74 -4.75
CA ASN A 80 -10.21 10.21 -4.52
C ASN A 80 -10.38 9.59 -3.14
N LEU A 81 -9.29 9.07 -2.54
CA LEU A 81 -9.33 8.41 -1.23
C LEU A 81 -8.82 9.33 -0.11
N LYS A 82 -8.37 10.53 -0.45
CA LYS A 82 -7.84 11.56 0.48
C LYS A 82 -6.64 11.10 1.31
N LEU A 83 -5.85 10.17 0.79
CA LEU A 83 -4.59 9.77 1.40
C LEU A 83 -3.57 10.89 1.28
N SER A 84 -2.65 10.98 2.25
CA SER A 84 -1.64 12.04 2.26
C SER A 84 -0.70 11.94 1.04
N PRO A 85 -0.62 12.99 0.18
CA PRO A 85 0.34 13.00 -0.93
C PRO A 85 1.78 12.89 -0.45
N ALA A 86 2.08 13.45 0.72
CA ALA A 86 3.41 13.49 1.31
C ALA A 86 3.91 12.11 1.77
N THR A 87 3.02 11.15 2.01
CA THR A 87 3.38 9.76 2.35
C THR A 87 3.31 8.86 1.12
N ILE A 88 2.25 8.98 0.31
CA ILE A 88 2.02 8.10 -0.84
C ILE A 88 3.06 8.32 -1.96
N TYR A 89 3.33 9.56 -2.36
CA TYR A 89 4.18 9.79 -3.53
C TYR A 89 5.64 9.35 -3.34
N PRO A 90 6.30 9.64 -2.20
CA PRO A 90 7.66 9.13 -1.98
C PRO A 90 7.75 7.61 -2.01
N PHE A 91 6.80 6.92 -1.37
CA PHE A 91 6.74 5.45 -1.39
C PHE A 91 6.58 4.90 -2.81
N ILE A 92 5.62 5.44 -3.56
CA ILE A 92 5.30 4.99 -4.91
C ILE A 92 6.46 5.25 -5.86
N GLN A 93 7.07 6.43 -5.77
CA GLN A 93 8.24 6.76 -6.57
C GLN A 93 9.37 5.78 -6.32
N LYS A 94 9.67 5.46 -5.05
CA LYS A 94 10.71 4.49 -4.71
C LYS A 94 10.40 3.10 -5.25
N VAL A 95 9.14 2.65 -5.15
CA VAL A 95 8.68 1.38 -5.73
C VAL A 95 8.81 1.37 -7.26
N GLU A 96 8.46 2.45 -7.95
CA GLU A 96 8.63 2.56 -9.40
C GLU A 96 10.11 2.52 -9.80
N GLU A 97 10.96 3.26 -9.09
CA GLU A 97 12.41 3.24 -9.30
C GLU A 97 12.94 1.80 -9.17
N ILE A 98 12.50 1.06 -8.15
CA ILE A 98 12.90 -0.33 -7.92
C ILE A 98 12.43 -1.26 -9.04
N ILE A 99 11.14 -1.22 -9.40
CA ILE A 99 10.55 -2.14 -10.38
C ILE A 99 11.08 -1.88 -11.79
N TYR A 100 11.46 -0.65 -12.10
CA TYR A 100 11.93 -0.26 -13.44
C TYR A 100 13.45 -0.04 -13.53
N ALA A 101 14.20 -0.08 -12.43
CA ALA A 101 15.65 0.10 -12.45
C ALA A 101 16.37 -1.00 -13.25
N LYS A 102 17.44 -0.64 -13.98
CA LYS A 102 18.37 -1.60 -14.58
C LYS A 102 19.81 -1.08 -14.45
N PRO A 103 20.79 -1.91 -14.05
CA PRO A 103 20.64 -3.24 -13.47
C PRO A 103 20.02 -3.21 -12.07
N PHE A 104 19.35 -4.29 -11.67
CA PHE A 104 18.73 -4.42 -10.35
C PHE A 104 19.81 -4.64 -9.29
N GLN A 105 20.23 -3.57 -8.62
CA GLN A 105 21.16 -3.62 -7.48
C GLN A 105 20.51 -2.95 -6.27
N ILE A 106 19.48 -3.60 -5.74
CA ILE A 106 18.83 -3.13 -4.51
C ILE A 106 19.67 -3.56 -3.32
N THR A 107 19.97 -2.61 -2.45
CA THR A 107 20.65 -2.88 -1.19
C THR A 107 19.65 -3.06 -0.05
N ASP A 108 20.07 -3.72 1.04
CA ASP A 108 19.25 -3.78 2.27
C ASP A 108 18.85 -2.37 2.77
N ASN A 109 19.72 -1.38 2.62
CA ASN A 109 19.43 0.01 2.99
C ASN A 109 18.24 0.58 2.21
N GLU A 110 18.15 0.28 0.91
CA GLU A 110 17.03 0.71 0.09
C GLU A 110 15.75 -0.06 0.41
N PHE A 111 15.88 -1.35 0.74
CA PHE A 111 14.76 -2.14 1.23
C PHE A 111 14.18 -1.51 2.50
N TYR A 112 14.97 -1.35 3.56
CA TYR A 112 14.49 -0.76 4.82
C TYR A 112 14.05 0.70 4.65
N GLY A 113 14.72 1.48 3.80
CA GLY A 113 14.27 2.82 3.45
C GLY A 113 12.86 2.83 2.84
N THR A 114 12.56 1.88 1.97
CA THR A 114 11.23 1.73 1.37
C THR A 114 10.19 1.27 2.39
N ILE A 115 10.55 0.38 3.32
CA ILE A 115 9.69 -0.02 4.45
C ILE A 115 9.35 1.18 5.34
N ASN A 116 10.32 2.05 5.62
CA ASN A 116 10.10 3.25 6.43
C ASN A 116 9.13 4.23 5.76
N LEU A 117 9.17 4.34 4.42
CA LEU A 117 8.19 5.12 3.66
C LEU A 117 6.79 4.48 3.71
N PHE A 118 6.72 3.15 3.80
CA PHE A 118 5.46 2.42 3.86
C PHE A 118 4.79 2.46 5.24
N SER A 119 5.56 2.44 6.32
CA SER A 119 5.05 2.42 7.71
C SER A 119 3.97 3.49 8.02
N PRO A 120 4.13 4.79 7.69
CA PRO A 120 3.09 5.78 7.94
C PRO A 120 1.82 5.54 7.09
N ILE A 121 1.96 5.01 5.88
CA ILE A 121 0.82 4.64 5.02
C ILE A 121 0.06 3.48 5.66
N TYR A 122 0.79 2.47 6.14
CA TYR A 122 0.20 1.32 6.82
C TYR A 122 -0.58 1.74 8.06
N PHE A 123 -0.04 2.65 8.87
CA PHE A 123 -0.73 3.21 10.03
C PHE A 123 -1.99 3.99 9.62
N GLU A 124 -1.91 4.85 8.59
CA GLU A 124 -3.08 5.58 8.07
C GLU A 124 -4.20 4.64 7.57
N LEU A 125 -3.83 3.48 7.02
CA LEU A 125 -4.76 2.48 6.50
C LEU A 125 -5.35 1.59 7.60
N THR A 126 -4.53 1.12 8.54
CA THR A 126 -4.90 0.06 9.49
C THR A 126 -5.09 0.54 10.93
N GLY A 127 -4.45 1.64 11.33
CA GLY A 127 -4.37 2.11 12.71
C GLY A 127 -3.29 1.40 13.56
N TYR A 128 -2.51 0.49 12.97
CA TYR A 128 -1.42 -0.23 13.64
C TYR A 128 -0.07 0.16 13.07
N ASN A 129 1.00 0.06 13.88
CA ASN A 129 2.36 0.24 13.38
C ASN A 129 2.76 -0.92 12.49
N PHE A 130 3.50 -0.64 11.42
CA PHE A 130 4.07 -1.68 10.59
C PHE A 130 5.40 -2.14 11.21
N GLU A 131 5.41 -3.35 11.76
CA GLU A 131 6.59 -3.95 12.37
C GLU A 131 7.07 -5.13 11.53
N LEU A 132 8.32 -5.05 11.06
CA LEU A 132 9.01 -6.20 10.49
C LEU A 132 9.79 -6.89 11.61
N ASN A 133 9.22 -7.96 12.16
CA ASN A 133 9.85 -8.73 13.23
C ASN A 133 10.76 -9.83 12.67
N PHE A 134 11.78 -9.44 11.90
CA PHE A 134 12.80 -10.36 11.40
C PHE A 134 14.12 -9.70 11.01
#